data_AF-A0A7S2U5N9-F1
#
_entry.id   AF-A0A7S2U5N9-F1
#
_cell.length_a   1.000
_cell.length_b   1.000
_cell.length_c   1.000
_cell.angle_alpha   90.00
_cell.angle_beta   90.00
_cell.angle_gamma   90.00
#
_symmetry.space_group_name_H-M   'P 1'
#
loop_
_entity.id
_entity.type
_entity.pdbx_description
1 polymer ?
#
loop_
_entity_poly.entity_id
_entity_poly.type
_entity_poly.pdbx_seq_one_letter_code
_entity_poly.pdbx_strand_id
1 'polypeptide(L)'
;EDVWIVVNNKIYDCTEYLELHPGGIDSILINAGADASEDFVAIHSTKATKMLEKFYIGDLDQTSRSTNTQQVSKELVDEKGNKLALNPKHKTPFELQAKTVLSHDTYMLDFALPTPQHVLGLPTGKHMFLSAKIDGETVMRRYTPISSNYDVGCVKFVIKAYRPCERFPKGGKMSQHLDAIQVGDFVDMRGPVGEFEYISNGKFFIDGEEKYATRFNMVAGGTGITPCMQIAAEILRHPLDTTQISLIFACREENDLLMRSTLDEWAEKFPN
;
A
#
# COMPACT_ATOMS: atom_id res chain seq x y z
N GLU A 1 23.77 -0.79 9.29
CA GLU A 1 23.46 -2.21 9.55
C GLU A 1 23.35 -2.90 8.22
N ASP A 2 23.81 -4.15 8.13
CA ASP A 2 23.79 -4.89 6.87
C ASP A 2 22.37 -5.42 6.63
N VAL A 3 21.86 -5.25 5.41
CA VAL A 3 20.52 -5.71 5.01
C VAL A 3 20.66 -6.79 3.96
N TRP A 4 20.40 -8.03 4.36
CA TRP A 4 20.37 -9.17 3.45
C TRP A 4 18.96 -9.72 3.28
N ILE A 5 18.71 -10.33 2.13
CA ILE A 5 17.47 -11.06 1.82
C ILE A 5 17.80 -12.41 1.20
N VAL A 6 16.87 -13.37 1.32
CA VAL A 6 16.96 -14.64 0.60
C VAL A 6 15.98 -14.65 -0.57
N VAL A 7 16.45 -15.02 -1.76
CA VAL A 7 15.62 -15.26 -2.95
C VAL A 7 16.04 -16.58 -3.59
N ASN A 8 15.10 -17.53 -3.71
CA ASN A 8 15.31 -18.87 -4.26
C ASN A 8 16.50 -19.62 -3.62
N ASN A 9 16.56 -19.60 -2.28
CA ASN A 9 17.65 -20.17 -1.46
C ASN A 9 19.04 -19.52 -1.69
N LYS A 10 19.11 -18.35 -2.33
CA LYS A 10 20.32 -17.55 -2.48
C LYS A 10 20.26 -16.32 -1.59
N ILE A 11 21.36 -15.99 -0.94
CA ILE A 11 21.49 -14.84 -0.04
C ILE A 11 22.08 -13.67 -0.83
N TYR A 12 21.48 -12.50 -0.67
CA TYR A 12 21.89 -11.27 -1.32
C TYR A 12 22.06 -10.16 -0.29
N ASP A 13 23.17 -9.43 -0.36
CA ASP A 13 23.41 -8.22 0.43
C ASP A 13 22.90 -6.99 -0.34
N CYS A 14 21.79 -6.44 0.12
CA CYS A 14 21.15 -5.28 -0.49
C CYS A 14 21.54 -3.95 0.15
N THR A 15 22.49 -3.92 1.09
CA THR A 15 22.84 -2.73 1.88
C THR A 15 23.15 -1.52 1.01
N GLU A 16 24.02 -1.68 0.01
CA GLU A 16 24.39 -0.61 -0.92
C GLU A 16 23.30 -0.28 -1.96
N TYR A 17 22.27 -1.14 -2.09
CA TYR A 17 21.20 -0.97 -3.07
C TYR A 17 19.93 -0.33 -2.50
N LEU A 18 19.83 -0.16 -1.18
CA LEU A 18 18.64 0.37 -0.50
C LEU A 18 18.18 1.70 -1.11
N GLU A 19 19.09 2.68 -1.19
CA GLU A 19 18.80 4.03 -1.71
C GLU A 19 18.54 4.06 -3.22
N LEU A 20 18.97 3.02 -3.94
CA LEU A 20 18.85 2.92 -5.40
C LEU A 20 17.60 2.14 -5.83
N HIS A 21 16.87 1.57 -4.88
CA HIS A 21 15.72 0.74 -5.18
C HIS A 21 14.54 1.59 -5.70
N PRO A 22 14.02 1.34 -6.92
CA PRO A 22 12.94 2.15 -7.48
C PRO A 22 11.61 2.06 -6.71
N GLY A 23 11.43 1.03 -5.89
CA GLY A 23 10.29 0.91 -4.98
C GLY A 23 10.52 1.51 -3.60
N GLY A 24 11.65 2.19 -3.41
CA GLY A 24 12.12 2.80 -2.18
C GLY A 24 12.62 1.81 -1.12
N ILE A 25 13.18 2.36 -0.04
CA ILE A 25 13.96 1.63 0.97
C ILE A 25 13.07 0.63 1.74
N ASP A 26 11.87 1.06 2.14
CA ASP A 26 10.93 0.25 2.93
C ASP A 26 10.54 -1.06 2.22
N SER A 27 10.54 -1.05 0.87
CA SER A 27 10.21 -2.24 0.08
C SER A 27 11.24 -3.37 0.21
N ILE A 28 12.49 -3.07 0.60
CA ILE A 28 13.52 -4.08 0.90
C ILE A 28 13.50 -4.39 2.39
N LEU A 29 13.46 -3.37 3.25
CA LEU A 29 13.52 -3.53 4.70
C LEU A 29 12.41 -4.42 5.27
N ILE A 30 11.25 -4.44 4.63
CA ILE A 30 10.13 -5.31 5.00
C ILE A 30 10.50 -6.80 5.02
N ASN A 31 11.49 -7.20 4.22
CA ASN A 31 12.00 -8.57 4.10
C ASN A 31 13.44 -8.70 4.62
N ALA A 32 13.98 -7.70 5.32
CA ALA A 32 15.34 -7.74 5.84
C ALA A 32 15.53 -8.95 6.78
N GLY A 33 16.56 -9.75 6.49
CA GLY A 33 16.87 -10.98 7.21
C GLY A 33 15.91 -12.14 6.99
N ALA A 34 15.07 -12.09 5.96
CA ALA A 34 14.03 -13.08 5.68
C ALA A 34 14.06 -13.60 4.23
N ASP A 35 13.30 -14.67 3.99
CA ASP A 35 13.05 -15.19 2.65
C ASP A 35 12.00 -14.32 1.94
N ALA A 36 12.47 -13.62 0.91
CA ALA A 36 11.69 -12.70 0.08
C ALA A 36 11.29 -13.34 -1.27
N SER A 37 11.51 -14.64 -1.47
CA SER A 37 11.37 -15.29 -2.78
C SER A 37 10.00 -15.05 -3.42
N GLU A 38 8.92 -15.25 -2.64
CA GLU A 38 7.56 -15.08 -3.12
C GLU A 38 7.29 -13.63 -3.55
N ASP A 39 7.62 -12.67 -2.68
CA ASP A 39 7.39 -11.26 -2.92
C ASP A 39 8.22 -10.74 -4.08
N PHE A 40 9.50 -11.14 -4.13
CA PHE A 40 10.43 -10.72 -5.15
C PHE A 40 9.90 -11.14 -6.53
N VAL A 41 9.50 -12.40 -6.68
CA VAL A 41 8.95 -12.94 -7.93
C VAL A 41 7.61 -12.29 -8.30
N ALA A 42 6.78 -11.95 -7.32
CA ALA A 42 5.45 -11.37 -7.56
C ALA A 42 5.47 -9.94 -8.15
N ILE A 43 6.55 -9.18 -7.90
CA ILE A 43 6.61 -7.76 -8.25
C ILE A 43 7.80 -7.37 -9.15
N HIS A 44 8.84 -8.20 -9.27
CA HIS A 44 10.04 -7.88 -10.05
C HIS A 44 10.06 -8.56 -11.42
N SER A 45 10.65 -7.85 -12.40
CA SER A 45 10.85 -8.36 -13.76
C SER A 45 12.13 -9.20 -13.87
N THR A 46 12.28 -9.94 -14.97
CA THR A 46 13.52 -10.68 -15.30
C THR A 46 14.76 -9.77 -15.34
N LYS A 47 14.60 -8.49 -15.71
CA LYS A 47 15.69 -7.50 -15.65
C LYS A 47 16.14 -7.25 -14.21
N ALA A 48 15.19 -7.11 -13.29
CA ALA A 48 15.48 -6.92 -11.87
C ALA A 48 16.13 -8.19 -11.27
N THR A 49 15.71 -9.39 -11.69
CA THR A 49 16.37 -10.64 -11.31
C THR A 49 17.85 -10.65 -11.72
N LYS A 50 18.19 -10.21 -12.94
CA LYS A 50 19.58 -10.09 -13.38
C LYS A 50 20.37 -9.02 -12.61
N MET A 51 19.72 -7.94 -12.19
CA MET A 51 20.37 -6.93 -11.35
C MET A 51 20.69 -7.47 -9.96
N LEU A 52 19.80 -8.30 -9.40
CA LEU A 52 19.98 -8.92 -8.09
C LEU A 52 21.26 -9.79 -8.00
N GLU A 53 21.67 -10.42 -9.10
CA GLU A 53 22.88 -11.26 -9.17
C GLU A 53 24.16 -10.53 -8.71
N LYS A 54 24.24 -9.20 -8.87
CA LYS A 54 25.39 -8.40 -8.43
C LYS A 54 25.58 -8.38 -6.91
N PHE A 55 24.50 -8.63 -6.18
CA PHE A 55 24.45 -8.55 -4.72
C PHE A 55 24.56 -9.93 -4.06
N TYR A 56 24.80 -10.98 -4.86
CA TYR A 56 24.87 -12.35 -4.37
C TYR A 56 26.07 -12.58 -3.45
N ILE A 57 25.83 -13.11 -2.25
CA ILE A 57 26.88 -13.39 -1.27
C ILE A 57 27.01 -14.87 -0.90
N GLY A 58 26.06 -15.73 -1.28
CA GLY A 58 26.15 -17.17 -1.02
C GLY A 58 24.82 -17.92 -1.11
N ASP A 59 24.86 -19.23 -0.94
CA ASP A 59 23.66 -20.06 -0.87
C ASP A 59 23.22 -20.25 0.60
N LEU A 60 21.91 -20.31 0.83
CA LEU A 60 21.35 -20.57 2.15
C LEU A 60 21.59 -22.04 2.52
N ASP A 61 22.25 -22.27 3.67
CA ASP A 61 22.38 -23.61 4.23
C ASP A 61 21.04 -24.15 4.71
N GLN A 62 20.48 -25.10 3.95
CA GLN A 62 19.18 -25.69 4.24
C GLN A 62 19.19 -26.55 5.51
N THR A 63 20.34 -27.00 5.99
CA THR A 63 20.47 -27.82 7.20
C THR A 63 20.28 -27.00 8.48
N SER A 64 20.45 -25.67 8.37
CA SER A 64 20.26 -24.72 9.48
C SER A 64 18.82 -24.23 9.66
N ARG A 65 17.87 -24.70 8.82
CA ARG A 65 16.44 -24.37 8.95
C ARG A 65 15.88 -24.93 10.25
N SER A 66 15.73 -24.06 11.24
CA SER A 66 14.99 -24.38 12.47
C SER A 66 13.49 -24.45 12.15
N THR A 67 12.87 -25.60 12.44
CA THR A 67 11.41 -25.80 12.38
C THR A 67 10.74 -25.10 13.55
N ASN A 68 10.73 -23.77 13.58
CA ASN A 68 9.97 -23.01 14.57
C ASN A 68 8.63 -22.57 13.98
N THR A 69 7.73 -23.54 13.81
CA THR A 69 6.34 -23.31 13.43
C THR A 69 5.54 -23.05 14.70
N GLN A 70 5.47 -21.78 15.10
CA GLN A 70 4.41 -21.13 15.90
C GLN A 70 4.99 -19.84 16.51
N GLN A 71 5.23 -18.82 15.69
CA GLN A 71 5.26 -17.47 16.23
C GLN A 71 3.81 -17.07 16.47
N VAL A 72 3.38 -17.11 17.74
CA VAL A 72 2.19 -16.41 18.20
C VAL A 72 2.39 -14.96 17.79
N SER A 73 1.60 -14.47 16.84
CA SER A 73 1.66 -13.08 16.39
C SER A 73 1.39 -12.20 17.59
N LYS A 74 2.44 -11.55 18.11
CA LYS A 74 2.31 -10.57 19.18
C LYS A 74 1.35 -9.49 18.67
N GLU A 75 0.28 -9.25 19.41
CA GLU A 75 -0.72 -8.24 19.08
C GLU A 75 -0.01 -6.88 18.92
N LEU A 76 -0.13 -6.30 17.73
CA LEU A 76 0.50 -5.01 17.43
C LEU A 76 -0.37 -3.90 18.00
N VAL A 77 0.27 -3.01 18.75
CA VAL A 77 -0.39 -1.84 19.34
C VAL A 77 0.41 -0.57 19.05
N ASP A 78 -0.27 0.54 18.82
CA ASP A 78 0.38 1.85 18.74
C ASP A 78 0.69 2.43 20.13
N GLU A 79 1.34 3.59 20.16
CA GLU A 79 1.68 4.33 21.39
C GLU A 79 0.46 4.71 22.24
N LYS A 80 -0.74 4.74 21.63
CA LYS A 80 -2.01 5.04 22.30
C LYS A 80 -2.74 3.77 22.76
N GLY A 81 -2.18 2.59 22.51
CA GLY A 81 -2.76 1.30 22.87
C GLY A 81 -3.83 0.80 21.90
N ASN A 82 -3.99 1.42 20.73
CA ASN A 82 -4.92 0.93 19.70
C ASN A 82 -4.36 -0.33 19.06
N LYS A 83 -5.23 -1.31 18.80
CA LYS A 83 -4.87 -2.55 18.11
C LYS A 83 -4.68 -2.28 16.61
N LEU A 84 -3.54 -2.70 16.06
CA LEU A 84 -3.16 -2.47 14.67
C LEU A 84 -3.42 -3.71 13.82
N ALA A 85 -4.21 -3.56 12.77
CA ALA A 85 -4.57 -4.67 11.89
C ALA A 85 -3.47 -4.98 10.86
N LEU A 86 -2.78 -3.95 10.40
CA LEU A 86 -1.77 -4.05 9.34
C LEU A 86 -0.41 -4.44 9.94
N ASN A 87 0.16 -5.53 9.43
CA ASN A 87 1.46 -6.03 9.87
C ASN A 87 2.49 -5.88 8.75
N PRO A 88 3.68 -5.31 9.03
CA PRO A 88 4.68 -5.10 7.97
C PRO A 88 5.33 -6.42 7.56
N LYS A 89 5.50 -7.37 8.47
CA LYS A 89 6.21 -8.63 8.19
C LYS A 89 5.29 -9.71 7.65
N HIS A 90 4.04 -9.75 8.10
CA HIS A 90 3.10 -10.84 7.82
C HIS A 90 1.90 -10.36 7.01
N LYS A 91 1.48 -11.21 6.06
CA LYS A 91 0.21 -11.03 5.36
C LYS A 91 -0.94 -11.34 6.33
N THR A 92 -1.93 -10.45 6.40
CA THR A 92 -3.15 -10.65 7.17
C THR A 92 -4.34 -10.70 6.20
N PRO A 93 -5.18 -11.75 6.23
CA PRO A 93 -6.35 -11.84 5.36
C PRO A 93 -7.47 -10.97 5.91
N PHE A 94 -8.00 -10.06 5.08
CA PHE A 94 -9.14 -9.21 5.44
C PHE A 94 -10.37 -9.61 4.61
N GLU A 95 -11.52 -9.73 5.27
CA GLU A 95 -12.79 -10.13 4.66
C GLU A 95 -13.46 -8.94 3.98
N LEU A 96 -13.93 -9.10 2.74
CA LEU A 96 -14.75 -8.10 2.08
C LEU A 96 -16.15 -8.09 2.71
N GLN A 97 -16.49 -7.03 3.43
CA GLN A 97 -17.81 -6.89 4.07
C GLN A 97 -18.82 -6.13 3.20
N ALA A 98 -18.36 -5.26 2.30
CA ALA A 98 -19.25 -4.58 1.35
C ALA A 98 -18.53 -4.21 0.04
N LYS A 99 -19.29 -4.22 -1.06
CA LYS A 99 -18.86 -3.74 -2.37
C LYS A 99 -19.91 -2.79 -2.94
N THR A 100 -19.50 -1.57 -3.26
CA THR A 100 -20.36 -0.55 -3.88
C THR A 100 -19.87 -0.25 -5.29
N VAL A 101 -20.77 -0.29 -6.27
CA VAL A 101 -20.47 0.12 -7.65
C VAL A 101 -20.53 1.64 -7.74
N LEU A 102 -19.42 2.28 -8.10
CA LEU A 102 -19.34 3.74 -8.27
C LEU A 102 -19.53 4.14 -9.74
N SER A 103 -19.03 3.31 -10.67
CA SER A 103 -19.20 3.48 -12.11
C SER A 103 -19.14 2.12 -12.83
N HIS A 104 -19.18 2.14 -14.16
CA HIS A 104 -19.08 0.92 -14.99
C HIS A 104 -17.76 0.13 -14.80
N ASP A 105 -16.70 0.77 -14.31
CA ASP A 105 -15.40 0.16 -14.09
C ASP A 105 -14.76 0.50 -12.73
N THR A 106 -15.50 1.17 -11.84
CA THR A 106 -14.98 1.61 -10.54
C THR A 106 -15.87 1.14 -9.40
N TYR A 107 -15.23 0.64 -8.35
CA TYR A 107 -15.89 0.07 -7.18
C TYR A 107 -15.25 0.57 -5.90
N MET A 108 -16.05 0.78 -4.86
CA MET A 108 -15.58 0.90 -3.49
C MET A 108 -15.66 -0.47 -2.81
N LEU A 109 -14.53 -0.94 -2.30
CA LEU A 109 -14.42 -2.18 -1.55
C LEU A 109 -14.19 -1.84 -0.08
N ASP A 110 -15.06 -2.34 0.80
CA ASP A 110 -14.99 -2.17 2.24
C ASP A 110 -14.64 -3.52 2.88
N PHE A 111 -13.47 -3.59 3.51
CA PHE A 111 -12.97 -4.78 4.17
C PHE A 111 -13.03 -4.64 5.69
N ALA A 112 -13.47 -5.68 6.38
CA ALA A 112 -13.44 -5.75 7.83
C ALA A 112 -12.02 -5.95 8.34
N LEU A 113 -11.65 -5.20 9.38
CA LEU A 113 -10.43 -5.46 10.14
C LEU A 113 -10.64 -6.66 11.08
N PRO A 114 -9.58 -7.28 11.62
CA PRO A 114 -9.69 -8.51 12.43
C PRO A 114 -10.67 -8.43 13.59
N THR A 115 -10.85 -7.24 14.18
CA THR A 115 -11.95 -6.97 15.11
C THR A 115 -12.52 -5.56 14.91
N PRO A 116 -13.75 -5.29 15.38
CA PRO A 116 -14.36 -3.95 15.31
C PRO A 116 -13.66 -2.86 16.13
N GLN A 117 -12.59 -3.19 16.87
CA GLN A 117 -11.80 -2.24 17.68
C GLN A 117 -10.44 -1.95 17.06
N HIS A 118 -10.05 -2.70 16.02
CA HIS A 118 -8.80 -2.43 15.33
C HIS A 118 -8.88 -1.11 14.59
N VAL A 119 -7.76 -0.40 14.58
CA VAL A 119 -7.47 0.58 13.54
C VAL A 119 -6.57 -0.08 12.51
N LEU A 120 -6.54 0.46 11.29
CA LEU A 120 -5.71 -0.12 10.24
C LEU A 120 -4.22 -0.11 10.63
N GLY A 121 -3.72 1.01 11.16
CA GLY A 121 -2.31 1.19 11.47
C GLY A 121 -1.47 1.61 10.27
N LEU A 122 -2.07 2.33 9.31
CA LEU A 122 -1.36 2.89 8.16
C LEU A 122 -1.05 4.37 8.41
N PRO A 123 0.22 4.77 8.52
CA PRO A 123 0.59 6.18 8.59
C PRO A 123 0.15 6.94 7.33
N THR A 124 -0.30 8.19 7.50
CA THR A 124 -0.76 9.03 6.40
C THR A 124 0.38 9.29 5.42
N GLY A 125 0.19 8.99 4.14
CA GLY A 125 1.22 9.10 3.11
C GLY A 125 1.82 7.76 2.69
N LYS A 126 1.69 6.72 3.51
CA LYS A 126 2.12 5.36 3.19
C LYS A 126 1.00 4.57 2.49
N HIS A 127 1.38 3.46 1.85
CA HIS A 127 0.49 2.50 1.20
C HIS A 127 0.65 1.10 1.78
N MET A 128 -0.14 0.16 1.29
CA MET A 128 -0.01 -1.27 1.62
C MET A 128 -0.02 -2.14 0.37
N PHE A 129 0.39 -3.38 0.52
CA PHE A 129 0.24 -4.41 -0.50
C PHE A 129 -1.06 -5.19 -0.32
N LEU A 130 -1.80 -5.35 -1.41
CA LEU A 130 -2.81 -6.41 -1.55
C LEU A 130 -2.19 -7.56 -2.34
N SER A 131 -2.44 -8.78 -1.90
CA SER A 131 -1.91 -10.02 -2.47
C SER A 131 -3.01 -11.03 -2.73
N ALA A 132 -2.93 -11.72 -3.85
CA ALA A 132 -3.84 -12.80 -4.21
C ALA A 132 -3.14 -13.81 -5.11
N LYS A 133 -3.58 -15.07 -5.07
CA LYS A 133 -3.20 -16.09 -6.05
C LYS A 133 -4.15 -16.03 -7.25
N ILE A 134 -3.62 -15.66 -8.41
CA ILE A 134 -4.37 -15.51 -9.67
C ILE A 134 -3.72 -16.43 -10.70
N ASP A 135 -4.47 -17.39 -11.22
CA ASP A 135 -3.99 -18.40 -12.18
C ASP A 135 -2.74 -19.17 -11.70
N GLY A 136 -2.64 -19.42 -10.39
CA GLY A 136 -1.51 -20.11 -9.76
C GLY A 136 -0.30 -19.22 -9.47
N GLU A 137 -0.32 -17.95 -9.87
CA GLU A 137 0.75 -16.98 -9.59
C GLU A 137 0.36 -16.06 -8.42
N THR A 138 1.29 -15.80 -7.49
CA THR A 138 1.11 -14.73 -6.50
C THR A 138 1.23 -13.38 -7.21
N VAL A 139 0.16 -12.59 -7.15
CA VAL A 139 0.14 -11.21 -7.64
C VAL A 139 0.04 -10.28 -6.44
N MET A 140 0.98 -9.34 -6.33
CA MET A 140 1.02 -8.35 -5.26
C MET A 140 1.04 -6.94 -5.84
N ARG A 141 0.17 -6.03 -5.37
CA ARG A 141 0.09 -4.65 -5.85
C ARG A 141 -0.12 -3.66 -4.71
N ARG A 142 0.42 -2.45 -4.88
CA ARG A 142 0.30 -1.36 -3.90
C ARG A 142 -1.04 -0.66 -4.06
N TYR A 143 -1.69 -0.38 -2.93
CA TYR A 143 -2.90 0.42 -2.87
C TYR A 143 -2.84 1.35 -1.65
N THR A 144 -3.33 2.58 -1.84
CA THR A 144 -3.59 3.51 -0.75
C THR A 144 -5.09 3.54 -0.50
N PRO A 145 -5.55 3.18 0.72
CA PRO A 145 -6.97 3.24 1.06
C PRO A 145 -7.47 4.69 1.09
N ILE A 146 -8.77 4.85 0.94
CA ILE A 146 -9.47 6.14 1.11
C ILE A 146 -9.98 6.33 2.55
N SER A 147 -10.01 5.25 3.35
CA SER A 147 -10.21 5.33 4.80
C SER A 147 -8.90 5.62 5.52
N SER A 148 -9.00 5.92 6.81
CA SER A 148 -7.90 6.30 7.69
C SER A 148 -7.94 5.53 9.02
N ASN A 149 -6.98 5.78 9.91
CA ASN A 149 -7.00 5.19 11.26
C ASN A 149 -8.17 5.69 12.13
N TYR A 150 -8.94 6.68 11.68
CA TYR A 150 -10.20 7.12 12.32
C TYR A 150 -11.39 6.22 11.95
N ASP A 151 -11.28 5.43 10.88
CA ASP A 151 -12.28 4.46 10.45
C ASP A 151 -12.05 3.13 11.18
N VAL A 152 -12.48 3.07 12.44
CA VAL A 152 -12.28 1.87 13.29
C VAL A 152 -13.03 0.67 12.71
N GLY A 153 -12.37 -0.48 12.68
CA GLY A 153 -12.95 -1.76 12.29
C GLY A 153 -13.04 -2.01 10.78
N CYS A 154 -12.66 -1.06 9.92
CA CYS A 154 -12.71 -1.25 8.47
C CYS A 154 -11.55 -0.60 7.71
N VAL A 155 -11.36 -1.03 6.46
CA VAL A 155 -10.51 -0.35 5.48
C VAL A 155 -11.20 -0.31 4.12
N LYS A 156 -11.21 0.86 3.49
CA LYS A 156 -11.93 1.12 2.24
C LYS A 156 -10.98 1.48 1.11
N PHE A 157 -11.19 0.87 -0.04
CA PHE A 157 -10.45 1.15 -1.27
C PHE A 157 -11.39 1.56 -2.39
N VAL A 158 -10.94 2.47 -3.24
CA VAL A 158 -11.57 2.74 -4.53
C VAL A 158 -10.70 2.10 -5.61
N ILE A 159 -11.27 1.14 -6.33
CA ILE A 159 -10.57 0.31 -7.30
C ILE A 159 -11.17 0.54 -8.68
N LYS A 160 -10.31 0.90 -9.64
CA LYS A 160 -10.64 0.89 -11.06
C LYS A 160 -10.27 -0.46 -11.69
N ALA A 161 -11.22 -1.16 -12.27
CA ALA A 161 -11.05 -2.44 -12.93
C ALA A 161 -10.55 -2.25 -14.37
N TYR A 162 -9.27 -2.51 -14.59
CA TYR A 162 -8.68 -2.48 -15.93
C TYR A 162 -9.05 -3.73 -16.72
N ARG A 163 -10.13 -3.66 -17.49
CA ARG A 163 -10.57 -4.73 -18.42
C ARG A 163 -9.65 -4.82 -19.66
N PRO A 164 -9.64 -5.95 -20.37
CA PRO A 164 -8.95 -6.09 -21.65
C PRO A 164 -9.34 -4.99 -22.65
N CYS A 165 -8.34 -4.44 -23.33
CA CYS A 165 -8.53 -3.52 -24.45
C CYS A 165 -7.46 -3.75 -25.52
N GLU A 166 -7.58 -3.10 -26.69
CA GLU A 166 -6.64 -3.27 -27.80
C GLU A 166 -5.17 -3.09 -27.38
N ARG A 167 -4.89 -2.05 -26.58
CA ARG A 167 -3.54 -1.77 -26.07
C ARG A 167 -3.09 -2.75 -24.98
N PHE A 168 -4.02 -3.28 -24.18
CA PHE A 168 -3.74 -4.16 -23.05
C PHE A 168 -4.69 -5.37 -23.08
N PRO A 169 -4.41 -6.37 -23.94
CA PRO A 169 -5.36 -7.45 -24.23
C PRO A 169 -5.64 -8.39 -23.06
N LYS A 170 -4.83 -8.34 -21.99
CA LYS A 170 -5.05 -9.13 -20.76
C LYS A 170 -5.68 -8.33 -19.62
N GLY A 171 -5.84 -7.01 -19.77
CA GLY A 171 -6.23 -6.12 -18.68
C GLY A 171 -5.26 -6.15 -17.48
N GLY A 172 -5.72 -5.67 -16.33
CA GLY A 172 -4.98 -5.71 -15.06
C GLY A 172 -5.34 -6.93 -14.24
N LYS A 173 -4.34 -7.76 -13.89
CA LYS A 173 -4.56 -9.01 -13.12
C LYS A 173 -5.27 -8.75 -11.78
N MET A 174 -4.64 -7.95 -10.91
CA MET A 174 -5.19 -7.66 -9.57
C MET A 174 -6.51 -6.90 -9.64
N SER A 175 -6.64 -5.90 -10.51
CA SER A 175 -7.86 -5.10 -10.58
C SER A 175 -9.08 -5.90 -11.05
N GLN A 176 -8.89 -6.85 -11.98
CA GLN A 176 -9.95 -7.76 -12.41
C GLN A 176 -10.28 -8.80 -11.32
N HIS A 177 -9.29 -9.28 -10.57
CA HIS A 177 -9.52 -10.14 -9.42
C HIS A 177 -10.35 -9.43 -8.34
N LEU A 178 -9.98 -8.20 -7.97
CA LEU A 178 -10.72 -7.38 -7.02
C LEU A 178 -12.12 -6.96 -7.51
N ASP A 179 -12.35 -6.97 -8.83
CA ASP A 179 -13.71 -6.85 -9.37
C ASP A 179 -14.49 -8.18 -9.24
N ALA A 180 -13.84 -9.32 -9.36
CA ALA A 180 -14.51 -10.61 -9.31
C ALA A 180 -14.91 -11.07 -7.88
N ILE A 181 -14.21 -10.61 -6.84
CA ILE A 181 -14.49 -11.02 -5.46
C ILE A 181 -15.89 -10.60 -4.99
N GLN A 182 -16.45 -11.43 -4.12
CA GLN A 182 -17.78 -11.28 -3.52
C GLN A 182 -17.65 -10.97 -2.02
N VAL A 183 -18.74 -10.44 -1.44
CA VAL A 183 -18.80 -10.25 0.01
C VAL A 183 -18.59 -11.61 0.71
N GLY A 184 -17.72 -11.64 1.70
CA GLY A 184 -17.24 -12.85 2.37
C GLY A 184 -15.91 -13.40 1.85
N ASP A 185 -15.42 -12.94 0.69
CA ASP A 185 -14.10 -13.31 0.19
C ASP A 185 -12.99 -12.58 0.96
N PHE A 186 -11.79 -13.15 0.97
CA PHE A 186 -10.63 -12.61 1.66
C PHE A 186 -9.55 -12.13 0.69
N VAL A 187 -8.87 -11.05 1.06
CA VAL A 187 -7.66 -10.56 0.38
C VAL A 187 -6.55 -10.38 1.40
N ASP A 188 -5.36 -10.91 1.09
CA ASP A 188 -4.19 -10.77 1.95
C ASP A 188 -3.62 -9.35 1.85
N MET A 189 -3.44 -8.70 3.01
CA MET A 189 -2.89 -7.35 3.11
C MET A 189 -1.61 -7.32 3.95
N ARG A 190 -0.62 -6.52 3.53
CA ARG A 190 0.65 -6.34 4.26
C ARG A 190 1.16 -4.91 4.15
N GLY A 191 1.66 -4.35 5.24
CA GLY A 191 2.22 -3.00 5.31
C GLY A 191 2.37 -2.51 6.75
N PRO A 192 2.62 -1.23 7.01
CA PRO A 192 2.70 -0.14 6.04
C PRO A 192 4.01 -0.18 5.22
N VAL A 193 4.00 0.45 4.04
CA VAL A 193 5.18 0.63 3.18
C VAL A 193 5.13 2.03 2.57
N GLY A 194 6.27 2.67 2.44
CA GLY A 194 6.40 3.93 1.72
C GLY A 194 7.22 4.93 2.49
N GLU A 195 7.88 5.80 1.74
CA GLU A 195 8.95 6.66 2.22
C GLU A 195 8.42 7.99 2.77
N PHE A 196 7.22 8.37 2.35
CA PHE A 196 6.55 9.61 2.72
C PHE A 196 5.58 9.38 3.89
N GLU A 197 5.65 10.22 4.91
CA GLU A 197 4.71 10.20 6.04
C GLU A 197 4.35 11.63 6.46
N TYR A 198 3.07 11.99 6.33
CA TYR A 198 2.54 13.25 6.84
C TYR A 198 2.17 13.12 8.32
N ILE A 199 2.63 14.06 9.15
CA ILE A 199 2.40 14.03 10.59
C ILE A 199 1.27 14.99 10.98
N SER A 200 1.49 16.30 10.84
CA SER A 200 0.51 17.36 11.07
C SER A 200 1.15 18.73 10.80
N ASN A 201 0.33 19.75 10.57
CA ASN A 201 0.73 21.17 10.54
C ASN A 201 1.91 21.42 9.60
N GLY A 202 1.92 20.76 8.44
CA GLY A 202 2.95 20.92 7.43
C GLY A 202 4.22 20.10 7.68
N LYS A 203 4.33 19.42 8.83
CA LYS A 203 5.43 18.51 9.14
C LYS A 203 5.19 17.14 8.49
N PHE A 204 6.23 16.63 7.83
CA PHE A 204 6.24 15.30 7.21
C PHE A 204 7.65 14.71 7.21
N PHE A 205 7.77 13.43 6.90
CA PHE A 205 9.02 12.73 6.68
C PHE A 205 9.12 12.26 5.23
N ILE A 206 10.33 12.27 4.66
CA ILE A 206 10.70 11.58 3.41
C ILE A 206 11.99 10.84 3.68
N ASP A 207 12.01 9.52 3.46
CA ASP A 207 13.19 8.67 3.70
C ASP A 207 13.72 8.81 5.14
N GLY A 208 12.82 9.00 6.11
CA GLY A 208 13.16 9.23 7.52
C GLY A 208 13.66 10.63 7.86
N GLU A 209 13.86 11.51 6.86
CA GLU A 209 14.23 12.90 7.10
C GLU A 209 13.00 13.77 7.36
N GLU A 210 13.02 14.49 8.49
CA GLU A 210 12.00 15.47 8.81
C GLU A 210 12.06 16.66 7.85
N LYS A 211 10.90 17.03 7.31
CA LYS A 211 10.70 18.15 6.40
C LYS A 211 9.44 18.92 6.79
N TYR A 212 9.34 20.14 6.27
CA TYR A 212 8.22 21.04 6.55
C TYR A 212 7.78 21.77 5.29
N ALA A 213 6.47 21.90 5.10
CA ALA A 213 5.87 22.68 4.02
C ALA A 213 4.60 23.38 4.48
N THR A 214 4.44 24.63 4.08
CA THR A 214 3.18 25.39 4.27
C THR A 214 2.16 25.10 3.18
N ARG A 215 2.59 24.51 2.05
CA ARG A 215 1.73 24.19 0.91
C ARG A 215 2.15 22.89 0.24
N PHE A 216 1.16 22.04 -0.06
CA PHE A 216 1.32 20.87 -0.92
C PHE A 216 0.69 21.12 -2.29
N ASN A 217 1.53 21.08 -3.33
CA ASN A 217 1.09 21.11 -4.71
C ASN A 217 1.06 19.67 -5.24
N MET A 218 -0.15 19.15 -5.45
CA MET A 218 -0.41 17.76 -5.81
C MET A 218 -0.80 17.65 -7.28
N VAL A 219 -0.20 16.69 -7.98
CA VAL A 219 -0.56 16.35 -9.35
C VAL A 219 -0.89 14.87 -9.39
N ALA A 220 -2.13 14.54 -9.76
CA ALA A 220 -2.63 13.18 -9.79
C ALA A 220 -3.19 12.81 -11.17
N GLY A 221 -3.09 11.53 -11.52
CA GLY A 221 -3.64 10.98 -12.75
C GLY A 221 -4.39 9.67 -12.50
N GLY A 222 -5.66 9.59 -12.87
CA GLY A 222 -6.50 8.40 -12.66
C GLY A 222 -6.48 7.90 -11.20
N THR A 223 -6.14 6.63 -10.99
CA THR A 223 -6.07 6.02 -9.64
C THR A 223 -4.96 6.60 -8.75
N GLY A 224 -4.01 7.37 -9.30
CA GLY A 224 -2.98 8.07 -8.53
C GLY A 224 -3.51 9.18 -7.63
N ILE A 225 -4.83 9.40 -7.59
CA ILE A 225 -5.48 10.37 -6.71
C ILE A 225 -5.55 9.93 -5.24
N THR A 226 -5.55 8.61 -4.97
CA THR A 226 -5.79 8.11 -3.61
C THR A 226 -4.71 8.51 -2.58
N PRO A 227 -3.39 8.55 -2.90
CA PRO A 227 -2.39 9.09 -1.98
C PRO A 227 -2.58 10.59 -1.70
N CYS A 228 -2.93 11.37 -2.74
CA CYS A 228 -3.21 12.80 -2.58
C CYS A 228 -4.41 13.03 -1.67
N MET A 229 -5.49 12.25 -1.86
CA MET A 229 -6.67 12.33 -1.01
C MET A 229 -6.40 11.92 0.43
N GLN A 230 -5.54 10.92 0.67
CA GLN A 230 -5.19 10.50 2.03
C GLN A 230 -4.52 11.65 2.80
N ILE A 231 -3.54 12.33 2.18
CA ILE A 231 -2.87 13.48 2.79
C ILE A 231 -3.84 14.65 2.95
N ALA A 232 -4.62 14.96 1.91
CA ALA A 232 -5.60 16.05 1.96
C ALA A 232 -6.66 15.82 3.04
N ALA A 233 -7.20 14.61 3.16
CA ALA A 233 -8.16 14.27 4.19
C ALA A 233 -7.59 14.45 5.59
N GLU A 234 -6.31 14.10 5.82
CA GLU A 234 -5.67 14.30 7.12
C GLU A 234 -5.54 15.79 7.45
N ILE A 235 -5.03 16.61 6.52
CA ILE A 235 -4.94 18.07 6.69
C ILE A 235 -6.31 18.67 7.00
N LEU A 236 -7.30 18.40 6.14
CA LEU A 236 -8.64 18.99 6.24
C LEU A 236 -9.44 18.51 7.46
N ARG A 237 -9.09 17.36 8.05
CA ARG A 237 -9.72 16.85 9.27
C ARG A 237 -9.30 17.67 10.50
N HIS A 238 -8.11 18.27 10.50
CA HIS A 238 -7.55 18.99 11.63
C HIS A 238 -7.70 20.49 11.45
N PRO A 239 -8.63 21.17 12.15
CA PRO A 239 -8.91 22.59 11.93
C PRO A 239 -7.77 23.54 12.33
N LEU A 240 -6.79 23.05 13.10
CA LEU A 240 -5.59 23.82 13.45
C LEU A 240 -4.48 23.70 12.41
N ASP A 241 -4.62 22.74 11.49
CA ASP A 241 -3.68 22.55 10.40
C ASP A 241 -3.93 23.59 9.32
N THR A 242 -2.97 24.50 9.15
CA THR A 242 -3.07 25.61 8.20
C THR A 242 -2.37 25.31 6.87
N THR A 243 -1.98 24.06 6.65
CA THR A 243 -1.31 23.63 5.41
C THR A 243 -2.23 23.81 4.22
N GLN A 244 -1.78 24.56 3.22
CA GLN A 244 -2.55 24.79 1.99
C GLN A 244 -2.38 23.65 1.00
N ILE A 245 -3.44 23.34 0.26
CA ILE A 245 -3.43 22.28 -0.76
C ILE A 245 -3.78 22.89 -2.11
N SER A 246 -3.08 22.46 -3.16
CA SER A 246 -3.46 22.74 -4.55
C SER A 246 -3.38 21.44 -5.32
N LEU A 247 -4.47 21.04 -5.98
CA LEU A 247 -4.57 19.77 -6.70
C LEU A 247 -4.83 20.01 -8.19
N ILE A 248 -4.00 19.40 -9.04
CA ILE A 248 -4.29 19.19 -10.45
C ILE A 248 -4.60 17.71 -10.64
N PHE A 249 -5.83 17.38 -11.00
CA PHE A 249 -6.27 16.01 -11.22
C PHE A 249 -6.63 15.77 -12.68
N ALA A 250 -5.93 14.83 -13.32
CA ALA A 250 -6.13 14.46 -14.71
C ALA A 250 -6.75 13.07 -14.87
N CYS A 251 -7.68 12.95 -15.81
CA CYS A 251 -8.31 11.70 -16.24
C CYS A 251 -8.48 11.72 -17.77
N ARG A 252 -8.96 10.62 -18.36
CA ARG A 252 -9.20 10.58 -19.82
C ARG A 252 -10.51 11.25 -20.19
N GLU A 253 -11.56 10.88 -19.47
CA GLU A 253 -12.91 11.40 -19.64
C GLU A 253 -13.43 11.92 -18.29
N GLU A 254 -14.35 12.87 -18.28
CA GLU A 254 -14.87 13.44 -17.03
C GLU A 254 -15.50 12.38 -16.12
N ASN A 255 -16.18 11.39 -16.70
CA ASN A 255 -16.77 10.26 -15.98
C ASN A 255 -15.73 9.32 -15.33
N ASP A 256 -14.44 9.46 -15.66
CA ASP A 256 -13.33 8.74 -15.01
C ASP A 256 -12.79 9.45 -13.77
N LEU A 257 -13.31 10.63 -13.40
CA LEU A 257 -12.89 11.36 -12.21
C LEU A 257 -13.31 10.61 -10.94
N LEU A 258 -12.39 9.80 -10.45
CA LEU A 258 -12.53 9.09 -9.18
C LEU A 258 -12.76 10.11 -8.05
N MET A 259 -13.75 9.81 -7.19
CA MET A 259 -14.05 10.60 -5.99
C MET A 259 -14.40 12.08 -6.25
N ARG A 260 -14.92 12.39 -7.45
CA ARG A 260 -15.24 13.77 -7.83
C ARG A 260 -16.12 14.51 -6.82
N SER A 261 -17.21 13.88 -6.38
CA SER A 261 -18.14 14.49 -5.43
C SER A 261 -17.48 14.88 -4.10
N THR A 262 -16.60 14.02 -3.57
CA THR A 262 -15.84 14.31 -2.36
C THR A 262 -14.85 15.45 -2.56
N LEU A 263 -14.18 15.51 -3.72
CA LEU A 263 -13.26 16.60 -4.04
C LEU A 263 -13.99 17.94 -4.17
N ASP A 264 -15.16 17.97 -4.82
CA ASP A 264 -15.98 19.18 -4.92
C ASP A 264 -16.49 19.64 -3.55
N GLU A 265 -16.96 18.71 -2.71
CA GLU A 265 -17.38 19.02 -1.34
C GLU A 265 -16.24 19.65 -0.53
N TRP A 266 -15.03 19.09 -0.63
CA TRP A 266 -13.86 19.67 0.06
C TRP A 266 -13.50 21.05 -0.48
N ALA A 267 -13.56 21.27 -1.79
CA ALA A 267 -13.28 22.58 -2.38
C ALA A 267 -14.30 23.64 -1.95
N GLU A 268 -15.57 23.28 -1.82
CA GLU A 268 -16.61 24.19 -1.32
C GLU A 268 -16.45 24.50 0.17
N LYS A 269 -16.16 23.47 0.97
CA LYS A 269 -16.06 23.60 2.43
C LYS A 269 -14.75 24.23 2.89
N PHE A 270 -13.67 24.02 2.16
CA PHE A 270 -12.31 24.47 2.48
C PHE A 270 -11.67 25.20 1.29
N PRO A 271 -12.15 26.41 0.94
CA PRO A 271 -11.73 27.12 -0.27
C PRO A 271 -10.33 27.77 -0.18
N ASN A 272 -9.66 27.76 0.97
CA ASN A 272 -8.43 28.50 1.26
C ASN A 272 -7.22 27.59 1.52
#